data_AF-A0A0L1JCF0-F1
#
_entry.id   AF-A0A0L1JCF0-F1
#
_cell.length_a   1.000
_cell.length_b   1.000
_cell.length_c   1.000
_cell.angle_alpha   90.00
_cell.angle_beta   90.00
_cell.angle_gamma   90.00
#
_symmetry.space_group_name_H-M   'P 1'
#
loop_
_entity.id
_entity.type
_entity.pdbx_description
1 polymer ?
#
loop_
_entity_poly.entity_id
_entity_poly.type
_entity_poly.pdbx_seq_one_letter_code
_entity_poly.pdbx_strand_id
1 'polypeptide(L)'
;LVILGDALNMRHPLTGGGMTVAFNDVLVFRDLLSPEKVPDFADTDRVLKQLKSFHWKRKNGSSVINILAMALYALFSANDENLRVLQRGCFHYFDMGMYSEPMGLLGGLIKKPFVLFYHFFTVAFLSLWVLLREAPLYQLPWSLIRCVMVFWTACVVIFPYMLIEAFC
;
A
#
# COMPACT_ATOMS: atom_id res chain seq x y z
N LEU A 1 7.31 -0.86 -29.63
CA LEU A 1 8.12 -1.43 -28.53
C LEU A 1 7.28 -1.44 -27.26
N VAL A 2 7.25 -2.55 -26.51
CA VAL A 2 6.56 -2.66 -25.22
C VAL A 2 7.56 -3.14 -24.18
N ILE A 3 7.53 -2.55 -23.00
CA ILE A 3 8.39 -2.91 -21.85
C ILE A 3 7.45 -3.39 -20.74
N LEU A 4 7.79 -4.49 -20.05
CA LEU A 4 6.99 -5.08 -18.97
C LEU A 4 7.91 -5.53 -17.82
N GLY A 5 7.31 -5.82 -16.66
CA GLY A 5 8.03 -6.31 -15.47
C GLY A 5 8.87 -5.22 -14.79
N ASP A 6 9.95 -5.62 -14.14
CA ASP A 6 10.84 -4.73 -13.38
C ASP A 6 11.54 -3.71 -14.27
N ALA A 7 11.75 -4.02 -15.56
CA ALA A 7 12.23 -3.07 -16.55
C ALA A 7 11.26 -1.89 -16.76
N LEU A 8 9.96 -2.08 -16.48
CA LEU A 8 8.94 -1.04 -16.58
C LEU A 8 8.66 -0.37 -15.23
N ASN A 9 8.68 -1.10 -14.11
CA ASN A 9 8.46 -0.52 -12.78
C ASN A 9 9.07 -1.41 -11.68
N MET A 10 10.07 -0.88 -10.96
CA MET A 10 10.65 -1.54 -9.80
C MET A 10 10.04 -1.00 -8.50
N ARG A 11 10.04 -1.84 -7.47
CA ARG A 11 9.60 -1.48 -6.12
C ARG A 11 10.37 -2.26 -5.07
N HIS A 12 10.27 -1.82 -3.83
CA HIS A 12 10.98 -2.46 -2.73
C HIS A 12 10.56 -3.94 -2.57
N PRO A 13 11.50 -4.89 -2.46
CA PRO A 13 11.18 -6.33 -2.41
C PRO A 13 10.53 -6.80 -1.09
N LEU A 14 10.21 -5.88 -0.16
CA LEU A 14 9.79 -6.21 1.21
C LEU A 14 8.51 -7.04 1.24
N THR A 15 7.58 -6.75 0.32
CA THR A 15 6.29 -7.43 0.23
C THR A 15 6.31 -8.61 -0.74
N GLY A 16 7.44 -8.91 -1.40
CA GLY A 16 7.54 -9.97 -2.41
C GLY A 16 6.59 -9.81 -3.61
N GLY A 17 5.93 -8.67 -3.76
CA GLY A 17 4.83 -8.48 -4.72
C GLY A 17 5.27 -8.41 -6.18
N GLY A 18 6.58 -8.37 -6.46
CA GLY A 18 7.22 -8.23 -7.78
C GLY A 18 6.57 -9.07 -8.86
N MET A 19 6.66 -10.39 -8.69
CA MET A 19 6.10 -11.38 -9.61
C MET A 19 4.57 -11.28 -9.72
N THR A 20 3.87 -10.96 -8.64
CA THR A 20 2.40 -10.83 -8.65
C THR A 20 1.93 -9.74 -9.60
N VAL A 21 2.61 -8.60 -9.65
CA VAL A 21 2.25 -7.53 -10.63
C VAL A 21 2.74 -7.89 -12.01
N ALA A 22 3.91 -8.53 -12.16
CA ALA A 22 4.37 -8.98 -13.48
C ALA A 22 3.36 -9.94 -14.13
N PHE A 23 2.84 -10.92 -13.38
CA PHE A 23 1.79 -11.81 -13.89
C PHE A 23 0.45 -11.09 -14.08
N ASN A 24 0.10 -10.13 -13.22
CA ASN A 24 -1.10 -9.33 -13.43
C ASN A 24 -1.01 -8.51 -14.74
N ASP A 25 0.14 -7.89 -14.99
CA ASP A 25 0.42 -7.14 -16.20
C ASP A 25 0.27 -8.04 -17.43
N VAL A 26 0.83 -9.26 -17.41
CA VAL A 26 0.68 -10.23 -18.51
C VAL A 26 -0.79 -10.60 -18.75
N LEU A 27 -1.59 -10.81 -17.71
CA LEU A 27 -3.02 -11.12 -17.84
C LEU A 27 -3.80 -9.95 -18.46
N VAL A 28 -3.59 -8.74 -17.96
CA VAL A 28 -4.23 -7.53 -18.51
C VAL A 28 -3.81 -7.30 -19.95
N PHE A 29 -2.52 -7.54 -20.25
CA PHE A 29 -1.96 -7.40 -21.59
C PHE A 29 -2.56 -8.43 -22.57
N ARG A 30 -2.69 -9.70 -22.16
CA ARG A 30 -3.35 -10.76 -22.91
C ARG A 30 -4.78 -10.38 -23.28
N ASP A 31 -5.53 -9.85 -22.32
CA ASP A 31 -6.93 -9.50 -22.52
C ASP A 31 -7.11 -8.25 -23.39
N LEU A 32 -6.14 -7.33 -23.41
CA LEU A 32 -6.19 -6.10 -24.22
C LEU A 32 -5.72 -6.33 -25.66
N LEU A 33 -4.74 -7.20 -25.86
CA LEU A 33 -4.21 -7.59 -27.17
C LEU A 33 -4.78 -8.93 -27.67
N SER A 34 -5.92 -9.36 -27.15
CA SER A 34 -6.58 -10.56 -27.64
C SER A 34 -6.91 -10.38 -29.14
N PRO A 35 -6.87 -11.46 -29.95
CA PRO A 35 -7.20 -11.38 -31.38
C PRO A 35 -8.59 -10.80 -31.66
N GLU A 36 -9.51 -10.93 -30.71
CA GLU A 36 -10.86 -10.34 -30.75
C GLU A 36 -10.83 -8.80 -30.73
N LYS A 37 -9.86 -8.19 -30.05
CA LYS A 37 -9.72 -6.73 -29.91
C LYS A 37 -8.69 -6.15 -30.87
N VAL A 38 -7.61 -6.89 -31.10
CA VAL A 38 -6.51 -6.53 -31.99
C VAL A 38 -6.22 -7.74 -32.89
N PRO A 39 -6.93 -7.85 -34.02
CA PRO A 39 -6.75 -8.98 -34.94
C PRO A 39 -5.42 -8.93 -35.70
N ASP A 40 -4.83 -7.74 -35.85
CA ASP A 40 -3.54 -7.52 -36.50
C ASP A 40 -2.70 -6.54 -35.67
N PHE A 41 -1.45 -6.94 -35.38
CA PHE A 41 -0.50 -6.10 -34.64
C PHE A 41 0.23 -5.09 -35.52
N ALA A 42 0.10 -5.17 -36.85
CA ALA A 42 0.57 -4.12 -37.75
C ALA A 42 -0.28 -2.84 -37.65
N ASP A 43 -1.53 -2.93 -37.15
CA ASP A 43 -2.36 -1.76 -36.83
C ASP A 43 -1.86 -1.10 -35.53
N THR A 44 -0.86 -0.23 -35.71
CA THR A 44 -0.21 0.49 -34.61
C THR A 44 -1.18 1.38 -33.84
N ASP A 45 -2.20 1.94 -34.49
CA ASP A 45 -3.16 2.84 -33.81
C ASP A 45 -4.04 2.07 -32.83
N ARG A 46 -4.53 0.88 -33.23
CA ARG A 46 -5.28 0.00 -32.33
C ARG A 46 -4.41 -0.49 -31.17
N VAL A 47 -3.18 -0.92 -31.46
CA VAL A 47 -2.23 -1.36 -30.42
C VAL A 47 -1.96 -0.22 -29.42
N LEU A 48 -1.67 0.99 -29.89
CA LEU A 48 -1.43 2.15 -29.02
C LEU A 48 -2.65 2.51 -28.17
N LYS A 49 -3.86 2.39 -28.72
CA LYS A 49 -5.10 2.61 -27.96
C LYS A 49 -5.26 1.60 -26.83
N GLN A 50 -4.96 0.32 -27.08
CA GLN A 50 -4.99 -0.71 -26.04
C GLN A 50 -3.89 -0.51 -25.00
N LEU A 51 -2.68 -0.10 -25.42
CA LEU A 51 -1.58 0.23 -24.51
C LEU A 51 -1.92 1.41 -23.58
N LYS A 52 -2.62 2.44 -24.08
CA LYS A 52 -3.15 3.50 -23.21
C LYS A 52 -4.10 2.95 -22.15
N SER A 53 -4.97 2.00 -22.51
CA SER A 53 -5.85 1.34 -21.54
C SER A 53 -5.10 0.45 -20.55
N PHE A 54 -4.03 -0.22 -21.01
CA PHE A 54 -3.14 -1.02 -20.18
C PHE A 54 -2.53 -0.18 -19.05
N HIS A 55 -2.02 1.01 -19.35
CA HIS A 55 -1.45 1.90 -18.34
C HIS A 55 -2.46 2.26 -17.23
N TRP A 56 -3.71 2.54 -17.59
CA TRP A 56 -4.78 2.81 -16.62
C TRP A 56 -5.15 1.59 -15.78
N LYS A 57 -5.31 0.40 -16.40
CA LYS A 57 -5.68 -0.83 -15.68
C LYS A 57 -4.58 -1.30 -14.74
N ARG A 58 -3.33 -1.21 -15.17
CA ARG A 58 -2.14 -1.54 -14.36
C ARG A 58 -2.05 -0.66 -13.12
N LYS A 59 -2.34 0.63 -13.26
CA LYS A 59 -2.29 1.61 -12.17
C LYS A 59 -3.18 1.19 -11.01
N ASN A 60 -4.44 0.84 -11.29
CA ASN A 60 -5.38 0.35 -10.27
C ASN A 60 -4.90 -0.93 -9.56
N GLY A 61 -4.13 -1.80 -10.23
CA GLY A 61 -3.69 -3.09 -9.69
C GLY A 61 -2.39 -3.03 -8.89
N SER A 62 -1.45 -2.17 -9.27
CA SER A 62 -0.13 -2.04 -8.63
C SER A 62 -0.12 -1.06 -7.45
N SER A 63 -1.09 -0.14 -7.42
CA SER A 63 -1.18 0.95 -6.46
C SER A 63 -1.16 0.50 -4.99
N VAL A 64 -2.15 -0.29 -4.60
CA VAL A 64 -2.33 -0.73 -3.20
C VAL A 64 -1.11 -1.48 -2.66
N ILE A 65 -0.47 -2.31 -3.50
CA ILE A 65 0.71 -3.07 -3.10
C ILE A 65 1.90 -2.13 -2.90
N ASN A 66 2.02 -1.07 -3.72
CA ASN A 66 3.09 -0.09 -3.61
C ASN A 66 2.95 0.78 -2.36
N ILE A 67 1.76 1.32 -2.08
CA ILE A 67 1.53 2.09 -0.85
C ILE A 67 1.79 1.22 0.36
N LEU A 68 1.23 0.01 0.38
CA LEU A 68 1.40 -0.87 1.53
C LEU A 68 2.88 -1.20 1.77
N ALA A 69 3.64 -1.51 0.71
CA ALA A 69 5.07 -1.78 0.83
C ALA A 69 5.83 -0.59 1.42
N MET A 70 5.55 0.63 0.94
CA MET A 70 6.21 1.85 1.41
C MET A 70 5.80 2.22 2.84
N ALA A 71 4.51 2.11 3.17
CA ALA A 71 3.99 2.41 4.50
C ALA A 71 4.52 1.42 5.55
N LEU A 72 4.53 0.11 5.23
CA LEU A 72 5.11 -0.90 6.12
C LEU A 72 6.63 -0.75 6.22
N TYR A 73 7.32 -0.43 5.13
CA TYR A 73 8.75 -0.15 5.19
C TYR A 73 9.04 1.05 6.10
N ALA A 74 8.34 2.17 5.92
CA ALA A 74 8.49 3.35 6.77
C ALA A 74 8.17 3.03 8.24
N LEU A 75 7.16 2.20 8.49
CA LEU A 75 6.77 1.79 9.84
C LEU A 75 7.81 0.87 10.50
N PHE A 76 8.32 -0.13 9.78
CA PHE A 76 9.20 -1.15 10.35
C PHE A 76 10.69 -0.80 10.32
N SER A 77 11.13 0.09 9.42
CA SER A 77 12.54 0.51 9.31
C SER A 77 12.88 1.77 10.09
N ALA A 78 11.90 2.42 10.71
CA ALA A 78 12.09 3.70 11.35
C ALA A 78 12.87 3.64 12.66
N ASN A 79 13.79 4.59 12.81
CA ASN A 79 14.50 4.87 14.06
C ASN A 79 13.80 5.91 14.95
N ASP A 80 12.64 6.42 14.52
CA ASP A 80 11.84 7.39 15.28
C ASP A 80 11.06 6.69 16.41
N GLU A 81 11.08 7.25 17.62
CA GLU A 81 10.31 6.74 18.75
C GLU A 81 8.80 6.73 18.51
N ASN A 82 8.27 7.69 17.75
CA ASN A 82 6.85 7.77 17.42
C ASN A 82 6.44 6.63 16.48
N LEU A 83 7.30 6.28 15.52
CA LEU A 83 7.07 5.15 14.62
C LEU A 83 7.21 3.81 15.34
N ARG A 84 8.06 3.72 16.37
CA ARG A 84 8.11 2.54 17.26
C ARG A 84 6.81 2.32 18.03
N VAL A 85 6.11 3.39 18.44
CA VAL A 85 4.79 3.26 19.06
C VAL A 85 3.78 2.67 18.09
N LEU A 86 3.77 3.15 16.84
CA LEU A 86 2.90 2.61 15.79
C LEU A 86 3.26 1.17 15.42
N GLN A 87 4.55 0.83 15.42
CA GLN A 87 5.05 -0.52 15.18
C GLN A 87 4.54 -1.50 16.26
N ARG A 88 4.62 -1.12 17.54
CA ARG A 88 4.10 -1.93 18.65
C ARG A 88 2.59 -2.12 18.54
N GLY A 89 1.84 -1.05 18.24
CA GLY A 89 0.41 -1.15 18.04
C GLY A 89 0.04 -2.03 16.83
N CYS A 90 0.87 -2.04 15.78
CA CYS A 90 0.69 -2.94 14.64
C CYS A 90 0.85 -4.41 15.02
N PHE A 91 1.84 -4.75 15.86
CA PHE A 91 1.98 -6.12 16.37
C PHE A 91 0.80 -6.51 17.27
N HIS A 92 0.39 -5.63 18.19
CA HIS A 92 -0.81 -5.87 19.01
C HIS A 92 -2.08 -6.07 18.16
N TYR A 93 -2.22 -5.31 17.08
CA TYR A 93 -3.31 -5.44 16.14
C TYR A 93 -3.35 -6.84 15.50
N PHE A 94 -2.17 -7.39 15.14
CA PHE A 94 -2.08 -8.76 14.65
C PHE A 94 -2.34 -9.82 15.74
N ASP A 95 -1.87 -9.59 16.96
CA ASP A 95 -2.14 -10.48 18.10
C ASP A 95 -3.64 -10.59 18.43
N MET A 96 -4.43 -9.56 18.13
CA MET A 96 -5.90 -9.58 18.26
C MET A 96 -6.60 -10.42 17.18
N GLY A 97 -5.85 -11.03 16.26
CA GLY A 97 -6.40 -11.85 15.18
C GLY A 97 -6.80 -11.06 13.94
N MET A 98 -6.51 -9.76 13.87
CA MET A 98 -6.87 -8.90 12.74
C MET A 98 -5.85 -8.93 11.59
N TYR A 99 -5.35 -10.12 11.24
CA TYR A 99 -4.30 -10.30 10.24
C TYR A 99 -4.81 -10.66 8.84
N SER A 100 -6.01 -11.22 8.70
CA SER A 100 -6.50 -11.79 7.42
C SER A 100 -6.54 -10.78 6.27
N GLU A 101 -7.13 -9.60 6.49
CA GLU A 101 -7.26 -8.55 5.50
C GLU A 101 -5.91 -7.85 5.19
N PRO A 102 -5.08 -7.48 6.19
CA PRO A 102 -3.71 -7.02 5.93
C PRO A 102 -2.86 -8.02 5.13
N MET A 103 -2.97 -9.32 5.42
CA MET A 103 -2.27 -10.36 4.65
C MET A 103 -2.84 -10.49 3.23
N GLY A 104 -4.15 -10.29 3.04
CA GLY A 104 -4.78 -10.20 1.73
C GLY A 104 -4.32 -8.98 0.90
N LEU A 105 -4.09 -7.84 1.56
CA LEU A 105 -3.50 -6.65 0.93
C LEU A 105 -2.03 -6.90 0.55
N LEU A 106 -1.24 -7.52 1.45
CA LEU A 106 0.15 -7.91 1.21
C LEU A 106 0.29 -8.89 0.04
N GLY A 107 -0.56 -9.91 0.00
CA GLY A 107 -0.61 -10.91 -1.07
C GLY A 107 -1.18 -10.37 -2.39
N GLY A 108 -1.65 -9.12 -2.43
CA GLY A 108 -2.28 -8.54 -3.62
C GLY A 108 -3.62 -9.19 -3.99
N LEU A 109 -4.24 -9.93 -3.06
CA LEU A 109 -5.57 -10.52 -3.21
C LEU A 109 -6.66 -9.45 -3.06
N ILE A 110 -6.45 -8.50 -2.14
CA ILE A 110 -7.33 -7.36 -1.91
C ILE A 110 -6.65 -6.12 -2.51
N LYS A 111 -7.33 -5.46 -3.47
CA LYS A 111 -6.81 -4.27 -4.17
C LYS A 111 -7.69 -3.05 -3.91
N LYS A 112 -8.16 -2.89 -2.67
CA LYS A 112 -9.05 -1.80 -2.28
C LYS A 112 -8.30 -0.81 -1.38
N PRO A 113 -8.01 0.43 -1.83
CA PRO A 113 -7.27 1.42 -1.04
C PRO A 113 -8.00 1.82 0.25
N PHE A 114 -9.34 1.80 0.25
CA PHE A 114 -10.15 2.05 1.45
C PHE A 114 -9.90 1.03 2.58
N VAL A 115 -9.64 -0.24 2.24
CA VAL A 115 -9.36 -1.30 3.24
C VAL A 115 -8.01 -1.04 3.89
N LEU A 116 -7.01 -0.62 3.10
CA LEU A 116 -5.71 -0.19 3.61
C LEU A 116 -5.84 0.99 4.58
N PHE A 117 -6.60 2.03 4.19
CA PHE A 117 -6.84 3.19 5.04
C PHE A 117 -7.48 2.80 6.37
N TYR A 118 -8.53 1.97 6.32
CA TYR A 118 -9.23 1.50 7.50
C TYR A 118 -8.29 0.79 8.49
N HIS A 119 -7.48 -0.17 8.02
CA HIS A 119 -6.54 -0.88 8.90
C HIS A 119 -5.44 0.01 9.44
N PHE A 120 -4.89 0.92 8.62
CA PHE A 120 -3.84 1.82 9.07
C PHE A 120 -4.31 2.73 10.20
N PHE A 121 -5.48 3.36 10.06
CA PHE A 121 -6.03 4.20 11.12
C PHE A 121 -6.45 3.39 12.34
N THR A 122 -6.94 2.16 12.16
CA THR A 122 -7.23 1.26 13.29
C THR A 122 -5.97 0.97 14.10
N VAL A 123 -4.86 0.65 13.43
CA VAL A 123 -3.54 0.47 14.06
C VAL A 123 -3.08 1.77 14.73
N ALA A 124 -3.25 2.93 14.10
CA ALA A 124 -2.88 4.21 14.68
C ALA A 124 -3.64 4.48 15.99
N PHE A 125 -4.97 4.38 15.99
CA PHE A 125 -5.79 4.57 17.19
C PHE A 125 -5.48 3.54 18.27
N LEU A 126 -5.26 2.28 17.90
CA LEU A 126 -4.86 1.25 18.85
C LEU A 126 -3.50 1.57 19.49
N SER A 127 -2.55 2.09 18.71
CA SER A 127 -1.24 2.52 19.21
C SER A 127 -1.36 3.65 20.22
N LEU A 128 -2.26 4.62 19.98
CA LEU A 128 -2.56 5.70 20.92
C LEU A 128 -3.19 5.15 22.21
N TRP A 129 -4.12 4.21 22.09
CA TRP A 129 -4.75 3.55 23.24
C TRP A 129 -3.73 2.79 24.09
N VAL A 130 -2.85 2.02 23.47
CA VAL A 130 -1.77 1.30 24.17
C VAL A 130 -0.83 2.29 24.87
N LEU A 131 -0.44 3.37 24.19
CA LEU A 131 0.42 4.41 24.76
C LEU A 131 -0.19 5.05 26.01
N LEU A 132 -1.49 5.35 25.99
CA LEU A 132 -2.20 5.92 27.15
C LEU A 132 -2.35 4.92 28.29
N ARG A 133 -2.54 3.63 27.98
CA ARG A 133 -2.70 2.57 28.99
C ARG A 133 -1.38 2.23 29.70
N GLU A 134 -0.26 2.30 28.99
CA GLU A 134 1.07 2.04 29.54
C GLU A 134 1.63 3.24 30.32
N ALA A 135 1.11 4.44 30.09
CA ALA A 135 1.58 5.64 30.75
C ALA A 135 1.12 5.70 32.23
N PRO A 136 2.03 6.01 33.17
CA PRO A 136 1.64 6.26 34.55
C PRO A 136 0.79 7.54 34.65
N LEU A 137 -0.21 7.55 35.55
CA LEU A 137 -1.19 8.65 35.68
C LEU A 137 -0.54 10.04 35.83
N TYR A 138 0.65 10.13 36.43
CA TYR A 138 1.33 11.42 36.59
C TYR A 138 1.90 11.99 35.27
N GLN A 139 2.14 11.15 34.26
CA GLN A 139 2.67 11.54 32.94
C GLN A 139 1.57 11.69 31.88
N LEU A 140 0.29 11.66 32.28
CA LEU A 140 -0.86 11.85 31.38
C LEU A 140 -0.74 13.07 30.44
N PRO A 141 -0.40 14.29 30.91
CA PRO A 141 -0.32 15.45 30.01
C PRO A 141 0.80 15.30 28.96
N TRP A 142 1.94 14.72 29.33
CA TRP A 142 3.03 14.43 28.39
C TRP A 142 2.64 13.34 27.38
N SER A 143 1.93 12.32 27.85
CA SER A 143 1.46 11.22 27.01
C SER A 143 0.43 11.68 25.98
N LEU A 144 -0.43 12.64 26.32
CA LEU A 144 -1.35 13.27 25.37
C LEU A 144 -0.61 14.04 24.27
N ILE A 145 0.43 14.81 24.62
CA ILE A 145 1.28 15.49 23.63
C ILE A 145 1.94 14.46 22.71
N ARG A 146 2.46 13.38 23.28
CA ARG A 146 3.06 12.28 22.52
C ARG A 146 2.04 11.59 21.60
N CYS A 147 0.80 11.40 22.04
CA CYS A 147 -0.28 10.88 21.19
C CYS A 147 -0.51 11.77 19.96
N VAL A 148 -0.54 13.09 20.15
CA VAL A 148 -0.68 14.04 19.03
C VAL A 148 0.50 13.94 18.07
N MET A 149 1.74 13.84 18.58
CA MET A 149 2.94 13.66 17.75
C MET A 149 2.93 12.34 16.97
N VAL A 150 2.54 11.24 17.61
CA VAL A 150 2.42 9.92 16.98
C VAL A 150 1.37 9.93 15.88
N PHE A 151 0.20 10.51 16.15
CA PHE A 151 -0.86 10.64 15.17
C PHE A 151 -0.45 11.52 13.99
N TRP A 152 0.20 12.66 14.26
CA TRP A 152 0.75 13.53 13.23
C TRP A 152 1.75 12.79 12.34
N THR A 153 2.66 12.03 12.95
CA THR A 153 3.64 11.21 12.23
C THR A 153 2.96 10.16 11.35
N ALA A 154 1.93 9.49 11.85
CA ALA A 154 1.13 8.54 11.07
C ALA A 154 0.51 9.21 9.83
N CYS A 155 -0.07 10.41 10.01
CA CYS A 155 -0.64 11.18 8.91
C CYS A 155 0.43 11.58 7.88
N VAL A 156 1.57 12.12 8.32
CA VAL A 156 2.67 12.51 7.41
C VAL A 156 3.21 11.33 6.63
N VAL A 157 3.22 10.13 7.20
CA VAL A 157 3.63 8.93 6.47
C VAL A 157 2.58 8.54 5.44
N ILE A 158 1.30 8.44 5.78
CA ILE A 158 0.31 7.85 4.86
C ILE A 158 -0.27 8.83 3.83
N PHE A 159 -0.47 10.10 4.19
CA PHE A 159 -1.14 11.08 3.33
C PHE A 159 -0.41 11.35 2.01
N PRO A 160 0.92 11.53 1.96
CA PRO A 160 1.62 11.73 0.70
C PRO A 160 1.39 10.57 -0.27
N TYR A 161 1.44 9.33 0.21
CA TYR A 161 1.20 8.15 -0.62
C TYR A 161 -0.26 8.06 -1.09
N MET A 162 -1.22 8.39 -0.23
CA MET A 162 -2.62 8.42 -0.61
C MET A 162 -2.95 9.53 -1.62
N LEU A 163 -2.36 10.72 -1.47
CA LEU A 163 -2.57 11.84 -2.40
C LEU A 163 -1.99 11.51 -3.79
N ILE A 164 -0.81 10.88 -3.83
CA ILE A 164 -0.20 10.42 -5.09
C ILE A 164 -1.10 9.41 -5.82
N GLU A 165 -1.94 8.65 -5.12
CA GLU A 165 -2.90 7.75 -5.76
C GLU A 165 -4.28 8.36 -6.02
N ALA A 166 -4.82 9.15 -5.09
CA ALA A 166 -6.16 9.72 -5.22
C ALA A 166 -6.26 10.73 -6.39
N PHE A 167 -5.16 11.41 -6.70
CA PHE A 167 -5.09 12.41 -7.77
C PHE A 167 -4.54 11.86 -9.11
N CYS A 168 -4.51 10.55 -9.27
CA CYS A 168 -3.81 9.91 -10.38
C CYS A 168 -4.63 8.78 -10.99
#